data_AF-A0A8F2Z1Y9-F1
#
_entry.id   AF-A0A8F2Z1Y9-F1
#
_cell.length_a   1.000
_cell.length_b   1.000
_cell.length_c   1.000
_cell.angle_alpha   90.00
_cell.angle_beta   90.00
_cell.angle_gamma   90.00
#
_symmetry.space_group_name_H-M   'P 1'
#
loop_
_entity.id
_entity.type
_entity.pdbx_description
1 polymer ?
#
loop_
_entity_poly.entity_id
_entity_poly.type
_entity_poly.pdbx_seq_one_letter_code
_entity_poly.pdbx_strand_id
1 'polypeptide(L)'
;MYWQNIFITLSLLLVTIVTSKRYCNNELTKFVSMTCGFAGEKTPCLKENANSLLENKCCSNKGCTINDVKKECCWTKSCLDRCYPGKRYNNGEVW
;
A
#
# COMPACT_ATOMS: atom_id res chain seq x y z
N MET A 1 19.57 -14.33 45.01
CA MET A 1 18.73 -14.24 43.80
C MET A 1 19.26 -13.09 42.97
N TYR A 2 20.29 -13.36 42.18
CA TYR A 2 20.14 -13.69 40.77
C TYR A 2 19.41 -12.55 40.05
N TRP A 3 20.14 -11.60 39.44
CA TRP A 3 20.53 -11.72 38.02
C TRP A 3 19.34 -11.99 37.07
N GLN A 4 18.12 -11.55 37.41
CA GLN A 4 16.94 -11.68 36.54
C GLN A 4 16.38 -10.35 36.03
N ASN A 5 16.98 -9.21 36.40
CA ASN A 5 16.45 -7.88 36.05
C ASN A 5 17.32 -7.10 35.05
N ILE A 6 18.44 -7.67 34.59
CA ILE A 6 19.32 -7.04 33.58
C ILE A 6 19.01 -7.53 32.15
N PHE A 7 18.12 -8.53 31.99
CA PHE A 7 17.76 -9.08 30.68
C PHE A 7 16.46 -8.52 30.07
N ILE A 8 15.68 -7.70 30.79
CA ILE A 8 14.38 -7.21 30.30
C ILE A 8 14.49 -5.80 29.68
N THR A 9 15.58 -5.08 29.91
CA THR A 9 15.83 -3.75 29.31
C THR A 9 16.67 -3.82 28.04
N LEU A 10 16.51 -4.88 27.26
CA LEU A 10 16.94 -4.93 25.86
C LEU A 10 15.69 -4.98 24.98
N SER A 11 14.77 -4.04 25.20
CA SER A 11 13.64 -3.81 24.29
C SER A 11 14.23 -3.39 22.96
N LEU A 12 14.35 -4.36 22.07
CA LEU A 12 14.74 -4.23 20.68
C LEU A 12 13.75 -3.26 20.01
N LEU A 13 14.04 -1.96 20.07
CA LEU A 13 13.38 -0.95 19.26
C LEU A 13 13.76 -1.24 17.82
N LEU A 14 12.99 -2.11 17.16
CA LEU A 14 12.98 -2.24 15.72
C LEU A 14 12.45 -0.92 15.15
N VAL A 15 13.36 0.04 14.96
CA VAL A 15 13.06 1.26 14.22
C VAL A 15 12.79 0.83 12.78
N THR A 16 11.52 0.65 12.43
CA THR A 16 11.12 0.40 11.04
C THR A 16 11.35 1.69 10.28
N ILE A 17 12.46 1.75 9.54
CA ILE A 17 12.79 2.91 8.71
C ILE A 17 11.74 2.94 7.59
N VAL A 18 10.77 3.85 7.70
CA VAL A 18 9.80 4.09 6.64
C VAL A 18 10.51 4.87 5.55
N THR A 19 10.85 4.20 4.45
CA THR A 19 11.50 4.83 3.30
C THR A 19 10.45 5.43 2.37
N SER A 20 10.61 6.71 2.04
CA SER A 20 9.88 7.35 0.95
C SER A 20 10.78 7.41 -0.29
N LYS A 21 10.17 7.23 -1.47
CA LYS A 21 10.87 7.35 -2.75
C LYS A 21 10.02 8.14 -3.73
N ARG A 22 10.67 8.92 -4.59
CA ARG A 22 10.01 9.65 -5.67
C ARG A 22 9.68 8.68 -6.81
N TYR A 23 8.43 8.67 -7.24
CA TYR A 23 7.94 7.92 -8.40
C TYR A 23 7.14 8.86 -9.29
N CYS A 24 7.49 8.91 -10.57
CA CYS A 24 6.80 9.73 -11.57
C CYS A 24 6.45 8.89 -12.81
N ASN A 25 5.38 9.25 -13.51
CA ASN A 25 4.99 8.68 -14.79
C ASN A 25 4.92 7.13 -14.76
N ASN A 26 5.69 6.47 -15.64
CA ASN A 26 5.72 5.01 -15.76
C ASN A 26 6.20 4.30 -14.48
N GLU A 27 7.11 4.92 -13.72
CA GLU A 27 7.56 4.34 -12.45
C GLU A 27 6.45 4.33 -11.41
N LEU A 28 5.65 5.41 -11.37
CA LEU A 28 4.47 5.47 -10.51
C LEU A 28 3.45 4.42 -10.93
N THR A 29 3.19 4.29 -12.22
CA THR A 29 2.26 3.28 -12.76
C THR A 29 2.68 1.87 -12.34
N LYS A 30 3.97 1.51 -12.50
CA LYS A 30 4.50 0.22 -12.06
C LYS A 30 4.38 0.02 -10.55
N PHE A 31 4.72 1.05 -9.77
CA PHE A 31 4.66 0.97 -8.31
C PHE A 31 3.22 0.78 -7.81
N VAL A 32 2.26 1.47 -8.42
CA VAL A 32 0.83 1.31 -8.17
C VAL A 32 0.37 -0.10 -8.55
N SER A 33 0.72 -0.60 -9.74
CA SER A 33 0.34 -1.96 -10.15
C SER A 33 0.87 -3.04 -9.20
N MET A 34 2.12 -2.92 -8.73
CA MET A 34 2.67 -3.86 -7.75
C MET A 34 2.00 -3.76 -6.38
N THR A 35 1.54 -2.58 -5.99
CA THR A 35 0.98 -2.33 -4.66
C THR A 35 -0.52 -2.61 -4.58
N CYS A 36 -1.25 -2.31 -5.66
CA CYS A 36 -2.70 -2.35 -5.75
C CYS A 36 -3.23 -3.47 -6.66
N GLY A 37 -2.38 -4.37 -7.15
CA GLY A 37 -2.81 -5.55 -7.90
C GLY A 37 -3.76 -6.41 -7.07
N PHE A 38 -4.77 -6.99 -7.72
CA PHE A 38 -5.81 -7.76 -7.03
C PHE A 38 -6.27 -8.95 -7.89
N ALA A 39 -6.30 -10.16 -7.32
CA ALA A 39 -6.90 -11.38 -7.89
C ALA A 39 -6.56 -11.66 -9.38
N GLY A 40 -5.33 -11.37 -9.80
CA GLY A 40 -4.88 -11.57 -11.18
C GLY A 40 -5.48 -10.59 -12.21
N GLU A 41 -6.16 -9.54 -11.76
CA GLU A 41 -6.73 -8.52 -12.64
C GLU A 41 -5.64 -7.74 -13.39
N LYS A 42 -5.92 -7.45 -14.67
CA LYS A 42 -4.94 -6.79 -15.57
C LYS A 42 -4.59 -5.37 -15.13
N THR A 43 -5.55 -4.67 -14.52
CA THR A 43 -5.39 -3.27 -14.11
C THR A 43 -5.71 -3.13 -12.63
N PRO A 44 -4.85 -2.47 -11.83
CA PRO A 44 -5.13 -2.23 -10.42
C PRO A 44 -6.37 -1.36 -10.26
N CYS A 45 -7.16 -1.65 -9.23
CA CYS A 45 -8.35 -0.87 -8.89
C CYS A 45 -8.00 0.15 -7.81
N LEU A 46 -8.32 1.41 -8.09
CA LEU A 46 -8.02 2.54 -7.21
C LEU A 46 -9.28 3.31 -6.85
N LYS A 47 -9.22 4.03 -5.73
CA LYS A 47 -10.26 4.99 -5.33
C LYS A 47 -10.40 6.11 -6.37
N GLU A 48 -11.54 6.79 -6.33
CA GLU A 48 -11.73 8.00 -7.13
C GLU A 48 -10.65 9.03 -6.85
N ASN A 49 -10.15 9.67 -7.91
CA ASN A 49 -9.07 10.68 -7.86
C ASN A 49 -7.69 10.17 -7.37
N ALA A 50 -7.53 8.87 -7.12
CA ALA A 50 -6.27 8.29 -6.66
C ALA A 50 -5.09 8.63 -7.57
N ASN A 51 -5.26 8.58 -8.89
CA ASN A 51 -4.20 8.88 -9.85
C ASN A 51 -3.61 10.28 -9.62
N SER A 52 -4.45 11.31 -9.60
CA SER A 52 -4.00 12.69 -9.38
C SER A 52 -3.40 12.90 -7.99
N LEU A 53 -3.95 12.26 -6.95
CA LEU A 53 -3.39 12.33 -5.60
C LEU A 53 -2.00 11.71 -5.52
N LEU A 54 -1.83 10.53 -6.14
CA LEU A 54 -0.56 9.81 -6.17
C LEU A 54 0.46 10.52 -7.05
N GLU A 55 0.08 11.08 -8.19
CA GLU A 55 0.98 11.89 -9.03
C GLU A 55 1.50 13.10 -8.25
N ASN A 56 0.61 13.87 -7.64
CA ASN A 56 0.99 15.05 -6.85
C ASN A 56 1.89 14.70 -5.66
N LYS A 57 1.64 13.58 -5.00
CA LYS A 57 2.40 13.17 -3.81
C LYS A 57 3.71 12.45 -4.16
N CYS A 58 3.63 11.37 -4.91
CA CYS A 58 4.75 10.50 -5.23
C CYS A 58 5.77 11.15 -6.16
N CYS A 59 5.35 12.05 -7.05
CA CYS A 59 6.28 12.77 -7.93
C CYS A 59 6.85 14.04 -7.29
N SER A 60 6.40 14.42 -6.09
CA SER A 60 7.00 15.51 -5.32
C SER A 60 8.40 15.13 -4.81
N ASN A 61 9.19 16.13 -4.40
CA ASN A 61 10.53 15.89 -3.83
C ASN A 61 10.51 15.06 -2.54
N LYS A 62 9.38 15.01 -1.82
CA LYS A 62 9.23 14.17 -0.61
C LYS A 62 9.06 12.69 -0.97
N GLY A 63 8.61 12.40 -2.19
CA GLY A 63 8.23 11.07 -2.63
C GLY A 63 7.02 10.53 -1.85
N CYS A 64 6.79 9.23 -1.99
CA CYS A 64 5.76 8.52 -1.24
C CYS A 64 6.26 7.16 -0.76
N THR A 65 5.58 6.62 0.24
CA THR A 65 5.82 5.30 0.80
C THR A 65 4.84 4.29 0.19
N ILE A 66 5.11 3.00 0.36
CA ILE A 66 4.14 1.96 -0.03
C ILE A 66 2.79 2.14 0.68
N ASN A 67 2.80 2.66 1.92
CA ASN A 67 1.57 2.85 2.69
C ASN A 67 0.72 4.00 2.15
N ASP A 68 1.36 5.01 1.55
CA ASP A 68 0.64 6.09 0.86
C ASP A 68 -0.09 5.55 -0.37
N VAL A 69 0.54 4.65 -1.13
CA VAL A 69 -0.09 4.02 -2.29
C VAL A 69 -1.19 3.03 -1.86
N LYS A 70 -0.93 2.20 -0.84
CA LYS A 70 -1.90 1.22 -0.31
C LYS A 70 -3.23 1.85 0.12
N LYS A 71 -3.18 3.07 0.65
CA LYS A 71 -4.37 3.82 1.07
C LYS A 71 -5.27 4.19 -0.11
N GLU A 72 -4.73 4.31 -1.30
CA GLU A 72 -5.46 4.69 -2.51
C GLU A 72 -5.95 3.48 -3.32
N CYS A 73 -5.49 2.27 -3.01
CA CYS A 73 -6.01 1.04 -3.61
C CYS A 73 -7.44 0.72 -3.11
N CYS A 74 -8.23 0.03 -3.93
CA CYS A 74 -9.51 -0.52 -3.54
C CYS A 74 -9.36 -1.90 -2.89
N TRP A 75 -9.81 -2.03 -1.63
CA TRP A 75 -9.81 -3.31 -0.89
C TRP A 75 -11.19 -3.69 -0.35
N THR A 76 -12.20 -2.85 -0.52
CA THR A 76 -13.57 -3.16 -0.10
C THR A 76 -14.37 -3.67 -1.27
N LYS A 77 -15.31 -4.56 -1.00
CA LYS A 77 -16.28 -5.06 -1.99
C LYS A 77 -16.92 -3.94 -2.82
N SER A 78 -17.44 -2.90 -2.16
CA SER A 78 -18.06 -1.77 -2.86
C SER A 78 -17.12 -1.03 -3.83
N CYS A 79 -15.83 -0.93 -3.48
CA CYS A 79 -14.82 -0.29 -4.32
C CYS A 79 -14.45 -1.20 -5.51
N LEU A 80 -14.31 -2.50 -5.25
CA LEU A 80 -13.97 -3.51 -6.25
C LEU A 80 -15.10 -3.76 -7.25
N ASP A 81 -16.37 -3.75 -6.80
CA ASP A 81 -17.55 -3.94 -7.66
C ASP A 81 -17.65 -2.83 -8.73
N ARG A 82 -17.10 -1.64 -8.47
CA ARG A 82 -17.01 -0.55 -9.44
C ARG A 82 -15.97 -0.81 -10.54
N CYS A 83 -14.83 -1.41 -10.18
CA CYS A 83 -13.76 -1.69 -11.14
C CYS A 83 -13.98 -2.99 -11.90
N TYR A 84 -14.56 -3.99 -11.23
CA TYR A 84 -14.66 -5.36 -11.71
C TYR A 84 -16.12 -5.84 -11.62
N PRO A 85 -17.04 -5.18 -12.35
CA PRO A 85 -18.46 -5.52 -12.28
C PRO A 85 -18.68 -6.99 -12.67
N GLY A 86 -19.47 -7.70 -11.86
CA GLY A 86 -19.82 -9.11 -12.10
C GLY A 86 -18.82 -10.13 -11.56
N LYS A 87 -17.64 -9.73 -11.07
CA LYS A 87 -16.67 -10.66 -10.45
C LYS A 87 -17.05 -11.09 -9.03
N ARG A 88 -17.85 -10.29 -8.33
CA ARG A 88 -18.44 -10.58 -7.01
C ARG A 88 -17.42 -10.91 -5.91
N TYR A 89 -16.23 -10.29 -5.96
CA TYR A 89 -15.19 -10.46 -4.94
C TYR A 89 -15.72 -10.17 -3.53
N ASN A 90 -15.42 -11.03 -2.55
CA ASN A 90 -15.76 -10.79 -1.15
C ASN A 90 -14.52 -10.41 -0.32
N ASN A 91 -14.76 -9.62 0.70
CA ASN A 91 -13.73 -9.22 1.65
C ASN A 91 -13.25 -10.44 2.44
N GLY A 92 -11.94 -10.69 2.48
CA GLY A 92 -11.33 -11.76 3.28
C GLY A 92 -11.09 -13.07 2.52
N GLU A 93 -11.44 -13.14 1.24
CA GLU A 93 -11.03 -14.24 0.36
C GLU A 93 -9.57 -14.06 -0.07
N VAL A 94 -8.82 -15.16 -0.11
CA VAL A 94 -7.44 -15.20 -0.62
C VAL A 94 -7.54 -15.56 -2.11
N TRP A 95 -6.89 -14.76 -2.95
CA TRP A 95 -6.95 -14.86 -4.42
C TRP A 95 -5.57 -15.02 -5.03
#